data_AF-A0A0U1CV81-F1
#
_entry.id   AF-A0A0U1CV81-F1
#
_cell.length_a   1.000
_cell.length_b   1.000
_cell.length_c   1.000
_cell.angle_alpha   90.00
_cell.angle_beta   90.00
_cell.angle_gamma   90.00
#
_symmetry.space_group_name_H-M   'P 1'
#
loop_
_entity.id
_entity.type
_entity.pdbx_description
1 polymer ?
#
loop_
_entity_poly.entity_id
_entity_poly.type
_entity_poly.pdbx_seq_one_letter_code
_entity_poly.pdbx_strand_id
1 'polypeptide(L)'
;MADKTHSAGNGAVPTADSPAAIRNVVLVGPSGAGKTTLVEALLVAAGVLTRPGSVVDGSTVCDFDDAEISQQRSVGLALAPLQHNGIKVNLIDTPGYADFVGELRAGLRAADCALFVIAANEDIDEPTKALWQECAAVGMPRAVVITKLDHARANYANALAGAQQAFGDKVAPLYFPAGQGVIGLLTRTHYDYSDGTRTTRPPDGSYDARSPNFAVP
;
A
#
# COMPACT_ATOMS: atom_id res chain seq x y z
N MET A 1 -34.90 -15.29 -5.31
CA MET A 1 -33.47 -15.07 -5.57
C MET A 1 -33.32 -13.69 -6.15
N ALA A 2 -32.97 -12.72 -5.32
CA ALA A 2 -32.61 -11.36 -5.74
C ALA A 2 -31.44 -10.97 -4.85
N ASP A 3 -30.28 -10.86 -5.49
CA ASP A 3 -29.02 -10.49 -4.89
C ASP A 3 -29.11 -9.03 -4.42
N LYS A 4 -28.89 -8.78 -3.13
CA LYS A 4 -28.84 -7.42 -2.60
C LYS A 4 -27.41 -6.91 -2.77
N THR A 5 -27.16 -6.26 -3.89
CA THR A 5 -26.02 -5.36 -4.08
C THR A 5 -26.13 -4.25 -3.04
N HIS A 6 -25.27 -4.29 -2.02
CA HIS A 6 -25.08 -3.16 -1.11
C HIS A 6 -24.31 -2.06 -1.85
N SER A 7 -25.04 -1.09 -2.38
CA SER A 7 -24.48 0.23 -2.73
C SER A 7 -24.32 1.04 -1.44
N ALA A 8 -23.11 1.07 -0.87
CA ALA A 8 -22.81 2.01 0.21
C ALA A 8 -22.52 3.38 -0.41
N GLY A 9 -23.46 4.32 -0.27
CA GLY A 9 -23.27 5.72 -0.60
C GLY A 9 -22.60 6.50 0.54
N ASN A 10 -21.81 7.50 0.15
CA ASN A 10 -21.18 8.58 0.91
C ASN A 10 -21.43 8.67 2.43
N GLY A 11 -20.35 8.60 3.21
CA GLY A 11 -20.22 9.30 4.49
C GLY A 11 -20.42 8.48 5.77
N ALA A 12 -20.81 7.21 5.69
CA ALA A 12 -20.89 6.37 6.89
C ALA A 12 -19.50 5.78 7.22
N VAL A 13 -19.01 6.01 8.44
CA VAL A 13 -17.78 5.37 8.93
C VAL A 13 -17.95 3.85 8.86
N PRO A 14 -17.04 3.11 8.21
CA PRO A 14 -17.05 1.65 8.18
C PRO A 14 -17.26 1.03 9.56
N THR A 15 -18.28 0.18 9.71
CA THR A 15 -18.54 -0.61 10.92
C THR A 15 -18.08 -2.05 10.72
N ALA A 16 -17.85 -2.79 11.80
CA ALA A 16 -17.51 -4.21 11.75
C ALA A 16 -18.46 -4.99 12.67
N ASP A 17 -18.92 -6.15 12.22
CA ASP A 17 -19.88 -6.98 12.98
C ASP A 17 -19.22 -7.74 14.14
N SER A 18 -17.89 -7.91 14.09
CA SER A 18 -17.12 -8.53 15.17
C SER A 18 -15.65 -8.09 15.16
N PRO A 19 -14.91 -8.23 16.27
CA PRO A 19 -13.47 -7.95 16.32
C PRO A 19 -12.66 -8.77 15.30
N ALA A 20 -13.08 -10.00 15.00
CA ALA A 20 -12.42 -10.87 14.04
C ALA A 20 -12.49 -10.35 12.59
N ALA A 21 -13.42 -9.43 12.30
CA ALA A 21 -13.59 -8.77 11.00
C ALA A 21 -12.85 -7.42 10.91
N ILE A 22 -11.96 -7.10 11.86
CA ILE A 22 -11.14 -5.87 11.85
C ILE A 22 -9.70 -6.22 11.50
N ARG A 23 -9.07 -5.43 10.63
CA ARG A 23 -7.64 -5.48 10.36
C ARG A 23 -7.02 -4.10 10.48
N ASN A 24 -6.05 -3.94 11.36
CA ASN A 24 -5.27 -2.72 11.49
C ASN A 24 -3.97 -2.88 10.68
N VAL A 25 -3.76 -2.02 9.69
CA VAL A 25 -2.66 -2.13 8.73
C VAL A 25 -1.85 -0.84 8.76
N VAL A 26 -0.62 -0.90 9.23
CA VAL A 26 0.27 0.28 9.29
C VAL A 26 1.09 0.41 8.03
N LEU A 27 1.22 1.63 7.51
CA LEU A 27 2.11 1.94 6.40
C LEU A 27 3.44 2.45 6.95
N VAL A 28 4.54 1.92 6.42
CA VAL A 28 5.89 2.17 6.93
C VAL A 28 6.80 2.51 5.77
N GLY A 29 7.62 3.56 5.89
CA GLY A 29 8.56 3.94 4.85
C GLY A 29 9.01 5.40 4.95
N PRO A 30 10.01 5.80 4.15
CA PRO A 30 10.60 7.14 4.21
C PRO A 30 9.57 8.25 4.00
N SER A 31 9.94 9.46 4.41
CA SER A 31 9.21 10.64 3.96
C SER A 31 9.21 10.71 2.44
N GLY A 32 8.07 11.04 1.84
CA GLY A 32 7.96 11.09 0.38
C GLY A 32 7.88 9.72 -0.32
N ALA A 33 7.89 8.58 0.37
CA ALA A 33 7.73 7.26 -0.25
C ALA A 33 6.34 7.01 -0.86
N GLY A 34 5.37 7.91 -0.64
CA GLY A 34 4.01 7.81 -1.18
C GLY A 34 3.02 7.05 -0.29
N LYS A 35 3.26 6.99 1.02
CA LYS A 35 2.35 6.35 2.01
C LYS A 35 0.96 6.97 1.98
N THR A 36 0.88 8.29 2.19
CA THR A 36 -0.38 9.03 2.18
C THR A 36 -1.11 8.94 0.85
N THR A 37 -0.38 9.07 -0.27
CA THR A 37 -0.94 8.89 -1.61
C THR A 37 -1.51 7.48 -1.82
N LEU A 38 -0.85 6.44 -1.28
CA LEU A 38 -1.36 5.07 -1.31
C LEU A 38 -2.64 4.94 -0.48
N VAL A 39 -2.72 5.55 0.70
CA VAL A 39 -3.94 5.57 1.51
C VAL A 39 -5.10 6.19 0.75
N GLU A 40 -4.90 7.39 0.18
CA GLU A 40 -5.91 8.06 -0.65
C GLU A 40 -6.40 7.17 -1.80
N ALA A 41 -5.47 6.52 -2.52
CA ALA A 41 -5.82 5.62 -3.62
C ALA A 41 -6.63 4.40 -3.15
N LEU A 42 -6.30 3.82 -1.99
CA LEU A 42 -7.05 2.70 -1.41
C LEU A 42 -8.45 3.13 -0.94
N LEU A 43 -8.60 4.34 -0.39
CA LEU A 43 -9.89 4.88 0.01
C LEU A 43 -10.79 5.13 -1.21
N VAL A 44 -10.24 5.63 -2.31
CA VAL A 44 -10.97 5.78 -3.59
C VAL A 44 -11.38 4.41 -4.13
N ALA A 45 -10.46 3.44 -4.16
CA ALA A 45 -10.75 2.09 -4.63
C ALA A 45 -11.82 1.38 -3.78
N ALA A 46 -11.92 1.70 -2.50
CA ALA A 46 -12.95 1.21 -1.59
C ALA A 46 -14.26 2.01 -1.64
N GLY A 47 -14.34 3.07 -2.46
CA GLY A 47 -15.50 3.94 -2.58
C GLY A 47 -15.74 4.86 -1.37
N VAL A 48 -14.76 5.00 -0.47
CA VAL A 48 -14.81 5.93 0.66
C VAL A 48 -14.64 7.37 0.17
N LEU A 49 -13.74 7.56 -0.81
CA LEU A 49 -13.52 8.83 -1.49
C LEU A 49 -13.96 8.74 -2.95
N THR A 50 -14.45 9.85 -3.49
CA THR A 50 -14.81 9.94 -4.92
C THR A 50 -13.61 10.26 -5.81
N ARG A 51 -12.60 10.92 -5.24
CA ARG A 51 -11.33 11.28 -5.88
C ARG A 51 -10.23 11.29 -4.84
N PRO A 52 -8.97 11.00 -5.20
CA PRO A 52 -7.86 11.07 -4.27
C PRO A 52 -7.55 12.53 -3.95
N GLY A 53 -7.20 12.81 -2.70
CA GLY A 53 -6.54 14.05 -2.29
C GLY A 53 -5.10 14.12 -2.77
N SER A 54 -4.50 15.29 -2.61
CA SER A 54 -3.13 15.60 -3.01
C SER A 54 -2.37 16.18 -1.83
N VAL A 55 -1.21 15.58 -1.54
CA VAL A 55 -0.27 16.10 -0.51
C VAL A 55 0.20 17.51 -0.91
N VAL A 56 0.40 17.74 -2.21
CA VAL A 56 0.88 19.03 -2.71
C VAL A 56 -0.17 20.12 -2.49
N ASP A 57 -1.43 19.78 -2.70
CA ASP A 57 -2.56 20.70 -2.57
C ASP A 57 -3.12 20.76 -1.14
N GLY A 58 -2.55 20.01 -0.18
CA GLY A 58 -3.01 19.95 1.20
C GLY A 58 -4.44 19.43 1.35
N SER A 59 -4.84 18.48 0.51
CA SER A 59 -6.23 18.00 0.40
C SER A 59 -6.41 16.52 0.75
N THR A 60 -5.38 15.89 1.32
CA THR A 60 -5.47 14.50 1.78
C THR A 60 -6.34 14.41 3.04
N VAL A 61 -6.96 13.25 3.28
CA VAL A 61 -7.76 13.01 4.48
C VAL A 61 -6.87 12.78 5.70
N CYS A 62 -5.63 12.35 5.48
CA CYS A 62 -4.66 12.06 6.53
C CYS A 62 -3.90 13.29 7.02
N ASP A 63 -3.66 14.30 6.17
CA ASP A 63 -2.90 15.50 6.55
C ASP A 63 -3.87 16.69 6.71
N PHE A 64 -4.32 16.96 7.94
CA PHE A 64 -5.30 18.01 8.22
C PHE A 64 -4.75 19.15 9.09
N ASP A 65 -3.54 19.01 9.64
CA ASP A 65 -2.89 20.08 10.41
C ASP A 65 -2.14 21.06 9.49
N ASP A 66 -2.19 22.36 9.81
CA ASP A 66 -1.51 23.42 9.04
C ASP A 66 0.01 23.16 8.86
N ALA A 67 0.63 22.50 9.84
CA ALA A 67 2.03 22.11 9.79
C ALA A 67 2.30 21.04 8.72
N GLU A 68 1.39 20.08 8.55
CA GLU A 68 1.51 19.00 7.57
C GLU A 68 1.30 19.53 6.15
N ILE A 69 0.30 20.40 5.98
CA ILE A 69 -0.01 21.08 4.71
C ILE A 69 1.18 21.96 4.29
N SER A 70 1.71 22.78 5.20
CA SER A 70 2.82 23.69 4.88
C SER A 70 4.14 22.97 4.62
N GLN A 71 4.40 21.85 5.30
CA GLN A 71 5.64 21.07 5.14
C GLN A 71 5.51 19.96 4.07
N GLN A 72 4.31 19.74 3.53
CA GLN A 72 3.98 18.66 2.58
C GLN A 72 4.48 17.28 3.05
N ARG A 73 4.34 17.03 4.35
CA ARG A 73 4.71 15.78 5.01
C ARG A 73 3.84 15.57 6.24
N SER A 74 3.41 14.33 6.47
CA SER A 74 2.70 13.98 7.70
C SER A 74 3.60 14.13 8.91
N VAL A 75 3.03 14.65 10.00
CA VAL A 75 3.67 14.96 11.28
C VAL A 75 3.04 14.12 12.38
N GLY A 76 1.77 13.72 12.24
CA GLY A 76 1.06 12.81 13.14
C GLY A 76 0.65 11.48 12.49
N LEU A 77 0.26 10.51 13.32
CA LEU A 77 -0.48 9.33 12.87
C LEU A 77 -1.89 9.69 12.40
N ALA A 78 -2.31 9.15 11.26
CA ALA A 78 -3.69 9.23 10.78
C ALA A 78 -4.33 7.85 10.63
N LEU A 79 -5.64 7.78 10.92
CA LEU A 79 -6.43 6.54 10.81
C LEU A 79 -7.47 6.70 9.70
N ALA A 80 -7.41 5.83 8.69
CA ALA A 80 -8.28 5.85 7.53
C ALA A 80 -9.01 4.51 7.35
N PRO A 81 -10.26 4.38 7.81
CA PRO A 81 -11.02 3.14 7.72
C PRO A 81 -11.63 2.94 6.33
N LEU A 82 -11.64 1.70 5.85
CA LEU A 82 -12.33 1.25 4.64
C LEU A 82 -12.99 -0.12 4.81
N GLN A 83 -13.94 -0.46 3.92
CA GLN A 83 -14.53 -1.79 3.82
C GLN A 83 -13.94 -2.55 2.64
N HIS A 84 -13.57 -3.82 2.85
CA HIS A 84 -13.17 -4.71 1.78
C HIS A 84 -13.65 -6.14 2.05
N ASN A 85 -14.52 -6.68 1.19
CA ASN A 85 -15.03 -8.05 1.29
C ASN A 85 -15.57 -8.43 2.69
N GLY A 86 -16.30 -7.51 3.33
CA GLY A 86 -16.86 -7.71 4.68
C GLY A 86 -15.86 -7.55 5.83
N ILE A 87 -14.61 -7.14 5.54
CA ILE A 87 -13.59 -6.83 6.52
C ILE A 87 -13.43 -5.31 6.62
N LYS A 88 -13.52 -4.78 7.84
CA LYS A 88 -13.12 -3.41 8.12
C LYS A 88 -11.60 -3.33 8.20
N VAL A 89 -10.99 -2.59 7.29
CA VAL A 89 -9.55 -2.33 7.31
C VAL A 89 -9.33 -0.92 7.83
N ASN A 90 -8.56 -0.78 8.89
CA ASN A 90 -8.09 0.50 9.37
C ASN A 90 -6.66 0.71 8.87
N LEU A 91 -6.48 1.59 7.89
CA LEU A 91 -5.15 2.01 7.45
C LEU A 91 -4.61 3.00 8.48
N ILE A 92 -3.40 2.75 8.96
CA ILE A 92 -2.67 3.63 9.87
C ILE A 92 -1.55 4.27 9.06
N ASP A 93 -1.74 5.52 8.64
CA ASP A 93 -0.71 6.30 7.96
C ASP A 93 0.25 6.89 9.00
N THR A 94 1.55 6.67 8.83
CA THR A 94 2.56 7.16 9.76
C THR A 94 3.38 8.27 9.10
N PRO A 95 3.88 9.24 9.87
CA PRO A 95 4.94 10.12 9.41
C PRO A 95 6.17 9.35 8.90
N GLY A 96 6.99 10.01 8.06
CA GLY A 96 8.32 9.49 7.74
C GLY A 96 9.21 9.44 8.98
N TYR A 97 10.01 8.38 9.13
CA TYR A 97 10.75 8.07 10.37
C TYR A 97 11.88 9.05 10.76
N ALA A 98 12.22 10.04 9.93
CA ALA A 98 13.36 10.94 10.23
C ALA A 98 13.15 11.75 11.53
N ASP A 99 11.91 12.18 11.81
CA ASP A 99 11.62 13.09 12.93
C ASP A 99 10.54 12.55 13.91
N PHE A 100 9.90 11.40 13.62
CA PHE A 100 8.65 10.98 14.27
C PHE A 100 8.62 9.50 14.69
N VAL A 101 9.70 9.04 15.32
CA VAL A 101 9.80 7.63 15.77
C VAL A 101 8.69 7.26 16.76
N GLY A 102 8.27 8.16 17.66
CA GLY A 102 7.22 7.87 18.64
C GLY A 102 5.88 7.49 18.00
N GLU A 103 5.44 8.28 17.02
CA GLU A 103 4.24 8.04 16.22
C GLU A 103 4.32 6.70 15.48
N LEU A 104 5.42 6.46 14.76
CA LEU A 104 5.64 5.18 14.07
C LEU A 104 5.57 3.98 15.03
N ARG A 105 6.17 4.07 16.23
CA ARG A 105 6.13 3.00 17.24
C ARG A 105 4.72 2.79 17.79
N ALA A 106 3.93 3.85 17.95
CA ALA A 106 2.53 3.73 18.34
C ALA A 106 1.72 3.02 17.26
N GLY A 107 1.90 3.38 15.98
CA GLY A 107 1.25 2.74 14.84
C GLY A 107 1.56 1.25 14.74
N LEU A 108 2.84 0.88 14.86
CA LEU A 108 3.27 -0.53 14.84
C LEU A 108 2.68 -1.35 15.99
N ARG A 109 2.54 -0.77 17.19
CA ARG A 109 1.92 -1.45 18.33
C ARG A 109 0.41 -1.63 18.18
N ALA A 110 -0.24 -0.78 17.38
CA ALA A 110 -1.68 -0.84 17.13
C ALA A 110 -2.05 -1.71 15.91
N ALA A 111 -1.06 -2.16 15.12
CA ALA A 111 -1.28 -2.85 13.86
C ALA A 111 -1.22 -4.37 13.98
N ASP A 112 -2.02 -5.05 13.16
CA ASP A 112 -1.98 -6.50 12.95
C ASP A 112 -0.96 -6.90 11.87
N CYS A 113 -0.66 -5.97 10.93
CA CYS A 113 0.36 -6.15 9.90
C CYS A 113 0.92 -4.81 9.40
N ALA A 114 2.06 -4.86 8.71
CA ALA A 114 2.73 -3.69 8.16
C ALA A 114 2.91 -3.75 6.64
N LEU A 115 2.65 -2.63 5.96
CA LEU A 115 2.98 -2.39 4.56
C LEU A 115 4.22 -1.52 4.46
N PHE A 116 5.32 -2.10 3.99
CA PHE A 116 6.55 -1.37 3.70
C PHE A 116 6.43 -0.71 2.33
N VAL A 117 6.26 0.60 2.34
CA VAL A 117 6.10 1.45 1.15
C VAL A 117 7.48 1.96 0.73
N ILE A 118 7.93 1.51 -0.44
CA ILE A 118 9.21 1.91 -1.04
C ILE A 118 8.97 2.51 -2.42
N ALA A 119 9.76 3.51 -2.79
CA ALA A 119 9.64 4.20 -4.07
C ALA A 119 10.48 3.53 -5.16
N ALA A 120 9.94 3.37 -6.37
CA ALA A 120 10.64 2.73 -7.48
C ALA A 120 11.85 3.52 -8.03
N ASN A 121 12.03 4.77 -7.60
CA ASN A 121 13.09 5.68 -8.03
C ASN A 121 14.13 5.98 -6.92
N GLU A 122 14.06 5.27 -5.79
CA GLU A 122 14.90 5.48 -4.61
C GLU A 122 15.42 4.13 -4.09
N ASP A 123 16.61 4.14 -3.49
CA ASP A 123 17.17 2.96 -2.83
C ASP A 123 16.55 2.77 -1.45
N ILE A 124 16.57 1.53 -0.96
CA ILE A 124 16.08 1.22 0.40
C ILE A 124 17.14 1.61 1.41
N ASP A 125 16.79 2.54 2.29
CA ASP A 125 17.68 3.05 3.31
C ASP A 125 17.81 2.14 4.54
N GLU A 126 18.79 2.44 5.37
CA GLU A 126 19.12 1.64 6.55
C GLU A 126 18.02 1.63 7.63
N PRO A 127 17.34 2.77 7.93
CA PRO A 127 16.19 2.76 8.83
C PRO A 127 15.07 1.82 8.38
N THR A 128 14.75 1.77 7.08
CA THR A 128 13.72 0.86 6.57
C THR A 128 14.13 -0.61 6.76
N LYS A 129 15.41 -0.95 6.54
CA LYS A 129 15.95 -2.30 6.78
C LYS A 129 15.88 -2.69 8.26
N ALA A 130 16.33 -1.82 9.14
CA ALA A 130 16.31 -2.06 10.59
C ALA A 130 14.88 -2.35 11.06
N LEU A 131 13.92 -1.53 10.62
CA LEU A 131 12.53 -1.68 10.99
C LEU A 131 11.88 -2.95 10.43
N TRP A 132 12.27 -3.36 9.22
CA TRP A 132 11.87 -4.65 8.67
C TRP A 132 12.30 -5.80 9.59
N GLN A 133 13.55 -5.79 10.05
CA GLN A 133 14.09 -6.83 10.94
C GLN A 133 13.42 -6.82 12.32
N GLU A 134 13.17 -5.63 12.88
CA GLU A 134 12.44 -5.50 14.15
C GLU A 134 11.04 -6.09 14.07
N CYS A 135 10.30 -5.80 13.00
CA CYS A 135 9.00 -6.40 12.74
C CYS A 135 9.11 -7.93 12.56
N ALA A 136 10.21 -8.43 11.98
CA ALA A 136 10.48 -9.86 11.88
C ALA A 136 10.63 -10.53 13.25
N ALA A 137 11.39 -9.88 14.13
CA ALA A 137 11.71 -10.41 15.46
C ALA A 137 10.46 -10.62 16.33
N VAL A 138 9.39 -9.84 16.11
CA VAL A 138 8.11 -9.97 16.82
C VAL A 138 7.06 -10.76 16.04
N GLY A 139 7.42 -11.33 14.89
CA GLY A 139 6.50 -12.13 14.07
C GLY A 139 5.42 -11.31 13.35
N MET A 140 5.60 -10.00 13.18
CA MET A 140 4.64 -9.12 12.49
C MET A 140 4.52 -9.53 11.01
N PRO A 141 3.30 -9.86 10.52
CA PRO A 141 3.05 -10.05 9.10
C PRO A 141 3.35 -8.77 8.31
N ARG A 142 4.01 -8.92 7.16
CA ARG A 142 4.51 -7.79 6.36
C ARG A 142 4.33 -8.03 4.88
N ALA A 143 4.11 -6.95 4.14
CA ALA A 143 4.20 -6.92 2.68
C ALA A 143 4.91 -5.66 2.21
N VAL A 144 5.41 -5.69 0.97
CA VAL A 144 6.09 -4.55 0.33
C VAL A 144 5.18 -3.96 -0.74
N VAL A 145 5.07 -2.65 -0.79
CA VAL A 145 4.39 -1.90 -1.86
C VAL A 145 5.42 -1.01 -2.54
N ILE A 146 5.61 -1.23 -3.84
CA ILE A 146 6.49 -0.40 -4.67
C ILE A 146 5.64 0.71 -5.31
N THR A 147 5.89 1.96 -4.94
CA THR A 147 5.19 3.16 -5.42
C THR A 147 6.01 3.93 -6.46
N LYS A 148 5.45 5.05 -6.95
CA LYS A 148 6.09 5.95 -7.92
C LYS A 148 6.55 5.26 -9.22
N LEU A 149 5.80 4.25 -9.66
CA LEU A 149 6.08 3.52 -10.91
C LEU A 149 5.87 4.37 -12.17
N ASP A 150 5.12 5.45 -12.04
CA ASP A 150 4.85 6.49 -13.02
C ASP A 150 5.98 7.54 -13.14
N HIS A 151 6.89 7.59 -12.17
CA HIS A 151 7.98 8.55 -12.17
C HIS A 151 8.99 8.25 -13.29
N ALA A 152 9.52 9.28 -13.97
CA ALA A 152 10.42 9.09 -15.12
C ALA A 152 11.71 8.29 -14.82
N ARG A 153 12.15 8.29 -13.56
CA ARG A 153 13.30 7.52 -13.05
C ARG A 153 12.92 6.18 -12.42
N ALA A 154 11.66 5.76 -12.48
CA ALA A 154 11.20 4.53 -11.86
C ALA A 154 11.85 3.31 -12.51
N ASN A 155 12.36 2.40 -11.68
CA ASN A 155 12.87 1.12 -12.12
C ASN A 155 12.38 0.02 -11.17
N TYR A 156 11.26 -0.61 -11.55
CA TYR A 156 10.67 -1.71 -10.78
C TYR A 156 11.64 -2.86 -10.56
N ALA A 157 12.44 -3.24 -11.56
CA ALA A 157 13.36 -4.37 -11.44
C ALA A 157 14.45 -4.11 -10.40
N ASN A 158 15.01 -2.90 -10.40
CA ASN A 158 15.98 -2.48 -9.39
C ASN A 158 15.34 -2.37 -8.00
N ALA A 159 14.13 -1.82 -7.89
CA ALA A 159 13.42 -1.72 -6.63
C ALA A 159 13.10 -3.10 -6.03
N LEU A 160 12.67 -4.06 -6.86
CA LEU A 160 12.45 -5.45 -6.44
C LEU A 160 13.76 -6.12 -5.99
N ALA A 161 14.83 -5.99 -6.77
CA ALA A 161 16.14 -6.55 -6.41
C ALA A 161 16.68 -5.93 -5.11
N GLY A 162 16.52 -4.62 -4.94
CA GLY A 162 16.86 -3.90 -3.72
C GLY A 162 16.06 -4.39 -2.52
N ALA A 163 14.75 -4.62 -2.68
CA ALA A 163 13.91 -5.20 -1.64
C ALA A 163 14.35 -6.61 -1.26
N GLN A 164 14.68 -7.47 -2.22
CA GLN A 164 15.18 -8.81 -1.97
C GLN A 164 16.55 -8.80 -1.26
N GLN A 165 17.44 -7.89 -1.65
CA GLN A 165 18.73 -7.71 -0.99
C GLN A 165 18.58 -7.19 0.45
N ALA A 166 17.65 -6.24 0.67
CA ALA A 166 17.42 -5.59 1.94
C ALA A 166 16.67 -6.47 2.95
N PHE A 167 15.67 -7.22 2.49
CA PHE A 167 14.68 -7.88 3.33
C PHE A 167 14.77 -9.40 3.31
N GLY A 168 15.51 -9.96 2.35
CA GLY A 168 15.72 -11.39 2.14
C GLY A 168 15.07 -11.93 0.87
N ASP A 169 15.54 -13.11 0.46
CA ASP A 169 15.09 -13.86 -0.71
C ASP A 169 13.62 -14.30 -0.67
N LYS A 170 12.99 -14.29 0.51
CA LYS A 170 11.55 -14.56 0.69
C LYS A 170 10.64 -13.43 0.18
N VAL A 171 11.19 -12.26 -0.18
CA VAL A 171 10.42 -11.23 -0.87
C VAL A 171 10.18 -11.66 -2.32
N ALA A 172 8.98 -12.20 -2.56
CA ALA A 172 8.54 -12.62 -3.87
C ALA A 172 7.53 -11.63 -4.46
N PRO A 173 7.63 -11.29 -5.76
CA PRO A 173 6.65 -10.45 -6.42
C PRO A 173 5.30 -11.18 -6.50
N LEU A 174 4.22 -10.50 -6.14
CA LEU A 174 2.84 -10.97 -6.38
C LEU A 174 2.25 -10.35 -7.66
N TYR A 175 2.70 -9.16 -8.00
CA TYR A 175 2.29 -8.40 -9.17
C TYR A 175 3.50 -7.83 -9.90
N PHE A 176 3.43 -7.81 -11.23
CA PHE A 176 4.39 -7.11 -12.08
C PHE A 176 3.70 -5.99 -12.88
N PRO A 177 4.36 -4.84 -13.07
CA PRO A 177 3.85 -3.80 -13.96
C PRO A 177 3.92 -4.27 -15.42
N ALA A 178 2.84 -4.01 -16.17
CA ALA A 178 2.72 -4.34 -17.59
C ALA A 178 1.90 -3.25 -18.30
N GLY A 179 2.56 -2.40 -19.09
CA GLY A 179 1.89 -1.28 -19.76
C GLY A 179 1.23 -0.33 -18.75
N GLN A 180 -0.07 -0.05 -18.93
CA GLN A 180 -0.89 0.74 -18.00
C GLN A 180 -1.60 -0.12 -16.95
N GLY A 181 -1.08 -1.32 -16.68
CA GLY A 181 -1.68 -2.29 -15.78
C GLY A 181 -0.69 -3.10 -14.99
N VAL A 182 -1.20 -4.14 -14.33
CA VAL A 182 -0.41 -5.11 -13.58
C VAL A 182 -0.83 -6.54 -13.90
N ILE A 183 0.12 -7.46 -13.90
CA ILE A 183 -0.15 -8.89 -14.02
C ILE A 183 -0.03 -9.53 -12.64
N GLY A 184 -1.10 -10.15 -12.16
CA GLY A 184 -1.12 -10.94 -10.93
C GLY A 184 -0.54 -12.32 -11.18
N LEU A 185 0.53 -12.68 -10.48
CA LEU A 185 1.24 -13.94 -10.69
C LEU A 185 0.47 -15.16 -10.20
N LEU A 186 -0.21 -15.03 -9.06
CA LEU A 186 -1.02 -16.10 -8.49
C LEU A 186 -2.32 -16.29 -9.25
N THR A 187 -2.99 -15.19 -9.62
CA THR A 187 -4.27 -15.26 -10.34
C THR A 187 -4.10 -15.55 -11.82
N ARG A 188 -2.89 -15.37 -12.36
CA ARG A 188 -2.59 -15.41 -13.80
C ARG A 188 -3.54 -14.51 -14.57
N THR A 189 -3.61 -13.25 -14.17
CA THR A 189 -4.55 -12.27 -14.73
C THR A 189 -3.84 -10.96 -14.98
N HIS A 190 -4.02 -10.41 -16.18
CA HIS A 190 -3.65 -9.04 -16.48
C HIS A 190 -4.82 -8.13 -16.10
N TYR A 191 -4.55 -7.20 -15.18
CA TYR A 191 -5.43 -6.10 -14.79
C TYR A 191 -5.00 -4.85 -15.54
N ASP A 192 -5.80 -4.40 -16.49
CA ASP A 192 -5.54 -3.20 -17.29
C ASP A 192 -6.39 -2.03 -16.77
N TYR A 193 -5.81 -0.84 -16.74
CA TYR A 193 -6.42 0.41 -16.26
C TYR A 193 -6.39 1.53 -17.30
N SER A 194 -6.10 1.23 -18.58
CA SER A 194 -5.94 2.25 -19.62
C SER A 194 -7.13 3.18 -19.80
N ASP A 195 -8.32 2.65 -19.57
CA ASP A 195 -9.58 3.37 -19.79
C ASP A 195 -10.12 3.97 -18.49
N GLY A 196 -9.27 4.08 -17.45
CA GLY A 196 -9.65 4.57 -16.12
C GLY A 196 -10.51 3.59 -15.31
N THR A 197 -10.82 2.42 -15.87
CA THR A 197 -11.55 1.34 -15.18
C THR A 197 -10.74 0.05 -15.23
N ARG A 198 -10.89 -0.79 -14.19
CA ARG A 198 -10.20 -2.08 -14.13
C ARG A 198 -10.87 -3.07 -15.08
N THR A 199 -10.15 -3.48 -16.12
CA THR A 199 -10.54 -4.60 -16.98
C THR A 199 -9.61 -5.80 -16.73
N THR A 200 -10.09 -7.01 -17.02
CA THR A 200 -9.31 -8.24 -16.82
C THR A 200 -9.18 -9.01 -18.12
N ARG A 201 -7.98 -9.54 -18.37
CA ARG A 201 -7.71 -10.45 -19.48
C ARG A 201 -6.65 -11.49 -19.09
N PRO A 202 -6.54 -12.60 -19.82
CA PRO A 202 -5.40 -13.51 -19.67
C PRO A 202 -4.07 -12.77 -19.88
N PRO A 203 -2.98 -13.21 -19.21
CA PRO A 203 -1.66 -12.62 -19.44
C PRO A 203 -1.21 -12.88 -20.88
N ASP A 204 -0.47 -11.93 -21.46
CA ASP A 204 0.22 -12.12 -22.73
C ASP A 204 1.58 -12.81 -22.52
N GLY A 205 2.35 -13.00 -23.59
CA GLY A 205 3.65 -13.67 -23.55
C GLY A 205 4.72 -12.98 -22.66
N SER A 206 4.48 -11.76 -22.16
CA SER A 206 5.37 -11.13 -21.16
C SER A 206 5.33 -11.86 -19.80
N TYR A 207 4.27 -12.64 -19.53
CA TYR A 207 4.13 -13.47 -18.35
C TYR A 207 5.12 -14.64 -18.36
N ASP A 208 5.22 -15.38 -19.46
CA ASP A 208 6.05 -16.61 -19.54
C ASP A 208 7.54 -16.32 -19.35
N ALA A 209 8.00 -15.15 -19.79
CA ALA A 209 9.39 -14.73 -19.62
C ALA A 209 9.72 -14.27 -18.18
N ARG A 210 8.71 -14.02 -17.34
CA ARG A 210 8.85 -13.38 -16.02
C ARG A 210 8.18 -14.14 -14.90
N SER A 211 7.48 -15.22 -15.21
CA SER A 211 6.96 -16.15 -14.22
C SER A 211 8.14 -16.78 -13.49
N PRO A 212 8.26 -16.59 -12.17
CA PRO A 212 9.12 -17.47 -11.38
C PRO A 212 8.67 -18.91 -11.66
N ASN A 213 9.61 -19.84 -11.81
CA ASN A 213 9.30 -21.26 -11.69
C ASN A 213 8.83 -21.47 -10.24
N PHE A 214 7.56 -21.18 -9.97
CA PHE A 214 6.87 -21.64 -8.77
C PHE A 214 6.73 -23.15 -8.96
N ALA A 215 7.82 -23.88 -8.71
CA ALA A 215 7.74 -25.31 -8.44
C ALA A 215 6.85 -25.42 -7.21
N VAL A 216 5.61 -25.82 -7.43
CA VAL A 216 4.71 -26.24 -6.36
C VAL A 216 5.38 -27.45 -5.71
N PRO A 217 5.69 -27.42 -4.39
CA PRO A 217 6.24 -28.57 -3.70
C PRO A 217 5.28 -29.77 -3.73
#